data_AF-A0A1W9WNC3-F1
#
_entry.id   AF-A0A1W9WNC3-F1
#
_cell.length_a   1.000
_cell.length_b   1.000
_cell.length_c   1.000
_cell.angle_alpha   90.00
_cell.angle_beta   90.00
_cell.angle_gamma   90.00
#
_symmetry.space_group_name_H-M   'P 1'
#
loop_
_entity.id
_entity.type
_entity.pdbx_description
1 polymer ?
#
loop_
_entity_poly.entity_id
_entity_poly.type
_entity_poly.pdbx_seq_one_letter_code
_entity_poly.pdbx_strand_id
1 'polypeptide(L)'
;YMTSMKTSNPTNTGRFPDKTTAEGLDFPFGPPPEEYHYRCSHCRYETQVNEAIIDVEIAKAEFEGRNIAGFMPVLGFPGCNQETMKYAEGRKPVR
;
A
#
# COMPACT_ATOMS: atom_id res chain seq x y z
N TYR A 1 49.55 13.37 0.22
CA TYR A 1 49.76 13.12 1.66
C TYR A 1 48.89 14.07 2.45
N MET A 2 47.88 13.53 3.14
CA MET A 2 46.97 14.29 4.01
C MET A 2 47.60 14.47 5.39
N THR A 3 47.51 15.67 5.97
CA THR A 3 47.80 15.92 7.38
C THR A 3 46.70 16.79 8.01
N SER A 4 45.75 16.07 8.61
CA SER A 4 45.09 16.33 9.90
C SER A 4 44.94 17.77 10.43
N MET A 5 43.67 18.20 10.50
CA MET A 5 43.20 19.21 11.44
C MET A 5 43.21 18.67 12.88
N LYS A 6 43.62 19.51 13.85
CA LYS A 6 43.38 19.29 15.29
C LYS A 6 42.51 20.42 15.83
N THR A 7 41.43 20.01 16.48
CA THR A 7 40.38 20.82 17.10
C THR A 7 40.80 21.35 18.47
N SER A 8 40.37 22.57 18.84
CA SER A 8 40.12 22.92 20.24
C SER A 8 38.95 23.91 20.36
N ASN A 9 37.85 23.43 20.94
CA ASN A 9 36.69 24.17 21.47
C ASN A 9 37.13 25.03 22.69
N PRO A 10 36.37 26.03 23.22
CA PRO A 10 34.95 25.84 23.57
C PRO A 10 34.01 27.06 23.68
N THR A 11 32.76 26.70 24.01
CA THR A 11 31.79 27.43 24.85
C THR A 11 30.81 28.34 24.14
N ASN A 12 29.57 27.85 23.99
CA ASN A 12 28.43 28.71 24.27
C ASN A 12 27.34 27.89 24.97
N THR A 13 27.15 28.22 26.24
CA THR A 13 26.07 27.75 27.12
C THR A 13 24.74 28.31 26.61
N GLY A 14 24.09 27.59 25.71
CA GLY A 14 22.70 27.83 25.32
C GLY A 14 21.83 26.71 25.88
N ARG A 15 20.92 27.04 26.80
CA ARG A 15 19.83 26.15 27.24
C ARG A 15 19.12 25.59 26.01
N PHE A 16 19.17 24.27 25.82
CA PHE A 16 18.32 23.59 24.85
C PHE A 16 16.89 23.57 25.42
N PRO A 17 15.86 24.01 24.66
CA PRO A 17 14.50 23.63 24.99
C PRO A 17 14.42 22.11 24.88
N ASP A 18 13.80 21.49 25.87
CA ASP A 18 13.45 20.06 25.88
C ASP A 18 12.54 19.76 24.68
N LYS A 19 13.17 19.55 23.52
CA LYS A 19 12.56 18.86 22.41
C LYS A 19 12.71 17.39 22.75
N THR A 20 11.68 16.84 23.36
CA THR A 20 11.43 15.41 23.27
C THR A 20 11.17 15.13 21.78
N THR A 21 12.26 14.93 21.04
CA THR A 21 12.20 14.51 19.65
C THR A 21 11.66 13.08 19.68
N ALA A 22 10.37 12.91 19.38
CA ALA A 22 9.81 11.60 19.09
C ALA A 22 10.37 11.15 17.72
N GLU A 23 11.66 10.79 17.69
CA GLU A 23 12.27 10.13 16.56
C GLU A 23 11.65 8.72 16.46
N GLY A 24 11.03 8.40 15.32
CA GLY A 24 10.49 7.06 15.05
C GLY A 24 8.97 6.92 14.92
N LEU A 25 8.21 8.01 14.82
CA LEU A 25 6.82 7.91 14.38
C LEU A 25 6.78 7.66 12.86
N ASP A 26 6.68 6.37 12.49
CA ASP A 26 6.42 5.93 11.12
C ASP A 26 4.95 6.15 10.79
N PHE A 27 4.67 7.26 10.09
CA PHE A 27 3.33 7.53 9.59
C PHE A 27 3.17 6.87 8.22
N PRO A 28 2.11 6.08 7.99
CA PRO A 28 1.87 5.48 6.68
C PRO A 28 1.76 6.58 5.61
N PHE A 29 2.38 6.33 4.46
CA PHE A 29 2.28 7.25 3.32
C PHE A 29 0.91 7.15 2.67
N GLY A 30 0.19 8.27 2.65
CA GLY A 30 -1.09 8.39 1.96
C GLY A 30 -2.31 7.94 2.78
N PRO A 31 -3.52 8.04 2.19
CA PRO A 31 -4.72 7.51 2.82
C PRO A 31 -4.63 5.97 2.94
N PRO A 32 -5.40 5.36 3.85
CA PRO A 32 -5.56 3.91 3.87
C PRO A 32 -6.04 3.39 2.51
N PRO A 33 -5.52 2.24 2.04
CA PRO A 33 -5.98 1.64 0.78
C PRO A 33 -7.44 1.24 0.87
N GLU A 34 -8.14 1.31 -0.27
CA GLU A 34 -9.52 0.83 -0.36
C GLU A 34 -9.60 -0.70 -0.28
N GLU A 35 -10.73 -1.21 0.22
CA GLU A 35 -11.02 -2.65 0.25
C GLU A 35 -12.20 -2.93 -0.68
N TYR A 36 -12.00 -3.80 -1.67
CA TYR A 36 -12.99 -4.12 -2.69
C TYR A 36 -13.62 -5.46 -2.40
N HIS A 37 -14.94 -5.52 -2.55
CA HIS A 37 -15.66 -6.76 -2.32
C HIS A 37 -15.58 -7.70 -3.51
N TYR A 38 -15.08 -8.91 -3.28
CA TYR A 38 -15.01 -9.97 -4.28
C TYR A 38 -15.81 -11.18 -3.85
N ARG A 39 -16.39 -11.86 -4.83
CA ARG A 39 -17.18 -13.07 -4.62
C ARG A 39 -16.76 -14.16 -5.58
N CYS A 40 -16.54 -15.36 -5.06
CA CYS A 40 -16.31 -16.56 -5.85
C CYS A 40 -17.58 -16.88 -6.67
N SER A 41 -17.45 -17.00 -7.98
CA SER A 41 -18.56 -17.38 -8.86
C SER A 41 -19.05 -18.82 -8.62
N HIS A 42 -18.23 -19.69 -8.03
CA HIS A 42 -18.55 -21.10 -7.81
C HIS A 42 -19.17 -21.37 -6.45
N CYS A 43 -18.41 -21.19 -5.37
CA CYS A 43 -18.86 -21.48 -4.01
C CYS A 43 -19.56 -20.30 -3.33
N ARG A 44 -19.62 -19.14 -3.99
CA ARG A 44 -20.26 -17.91 -3.48
C ARG A 44 -19.60 -17.31 -2.25
N TYR A 45 -18.42 -17.78 -1.85
CA TYR A 45 -17.58 -17.19 -0.82
C TYR A 45 -17.29 -15.71 -1.14
N GLU A 46 -17.35 -14.87 -0.13
CA GLU A 46 -17.15 -13.42 -0.22
C GLU A 46 -15.94 -13.01 0.62
N THR A 47 -15.14 -12.08 0.11
CA THR A 47 -13.98 -11.50 0.82
C THR A 47 -13.78 -10.05 0.41
N GLN A 48 -13.12 -9.30 1.28
CA GLN A 48 -12.51 -8.02 0.94
C GLN A 48 -11.12 -8.26 0.37
N VAL A 49 -10.77 -7.49 -0.66
CA VAL A 49 -9.48 -7.52 -1.34
C VAL A 49 -8.92 -6.11 -1.34
N ASN A 50 -7.68 -6.00 -0.86
CA ASN A 50 -6.97 -4.75 -0.77
C ASN A 50 -6.71 -4.14 -2.16
N GLU A 51 -6.86 -2.82 -2.27
CA GLU A 51 -6.60 -2.03 -3.48
C GLU A 51 -5.26 -2.36 -4.14
N ALA A 52 -4.18 -2.53 -3.35
CA ALA A 52 -2.86 -2.79 -3.89
C ALA A 52 -2.78 -4.11 -4.70
N ILE A 53 -3.58 -5.13 -4.35
CA ILE A 53 -3.65 -6.39 -5.11
C ILE A 53 -4.32 -6.14 -6.47
N ILE A 54 -5.36 -5.31 -6.49
CA ILE A 54 -6.14 -4.99 -7.67
C ILE A 54 -5.32 -4.12 -8.62
N ASP A 55 -4.61 -3.14 -8.09
CA ASP A 55 -3.71 -2.27 -8.86
C ASP A 55 -2.63 -3.07 -9.58
N VAL A 56 -2.05 -4.09 -8.92
CA VAL A 56 -1.06 -4.98 -9.54
C VAL A 56 -1.65 -5.73 -10.73
N GLU A 57 -2.86 -6.28 -10.60
CA GLU A 57 -3.52 -7.01 -11.69
C GLU A 57 -4.00 -6.07 -12.81
N ILE A 58 -4.40 -4.83 -12.49
CA ILE A 58 -4.71 -3.80 -13.48
C ILE A 58 -3.43 -3.43 -14.25
N ALA A 59 -2.33 -3.14 -13.56
CA ALA A 59 -1.04 -2.81 -14.19
C ALA A 59 -0.54 -3.96 -15.08
N LYS A 60 -0.72 -5.21 -14.66
CA LYS A 60 -0.43 -6.38 -15.49
C LYS A 60 -1.33 -6.43 -16.73
N ALA A 61 -2.63 -6.18 -16.59
CA ALA A 61 -3.55 -6.12 -17.71
C ALA A 61 -3.21 -4.97 -18.68
N GLU A 62 -2.76 -3.82 -18.18
CA GLU A 62 -2.26 -2.71 -19.01
C GLU A 62 -1.04 -3.13 -19.82
N PHE A 63 -0.07 -3.74 -19.14
CA PHE A 63 1.15 -4.24 -19.77
C PHE A 63 0.85 -5.27 -20.88
N GLU A 64 -0.15 -6.11 -20.68
CA GLU A 64 -0.59 -7.12 -21.65
C GLU A 64 -1.57 -6.57 -22.71
N GLY A 65 -1.93 -5.29 -22.66
CA GLY A 65 -2.89 -4.68 -23.60
C GLY A 65 -4.35 -5.13 -23.41
N ARG A 66 -4.69 -5.67 -22.24
CA ARG A 66 -6.03 -6.14 -21.86
C ARG A 66 -6.82 -5.14 -21.01
N ASN A 67 -6.19 -4.06 -20.52
CA ASN A 67 -6.89 -3.05 -19.73
C ASN A 67 -7.88 -2.25 -20.61
N ILE A 68 -9.16 -2.37 -20.28
CA ILE A 68 -10.28 -1.63 -20.89
C ILE A 68 -10.93 -0.73 -19.84
N ALA A 69 -11.64 0.31 -20.27
CA ALA A 69 -12.33 1.21 -19.33
C ALA A 69 -13.27 0.42 -18.39
N GLY A 70 -13.08 0.58 -17.09
CA GLY A 70 -13.85 -0.13 -16.06
C GLY A 70 -13.42 -1.58 -15.82
N PHE A 71 -12.23 -1.99 -16.28
CA PHE A 71 -11.70 -3.33 -16.03
C PHE A 71 -11.57 -3.61 -14.54
N MET A 72 -12.14 -4.74 -14.11
CA MET A 72 -11.92 -5.32 -12.78
C MET A 72 -11.36 -6.73 -12.97
N PRO A 73 -10.22 -7.06 -12.34
CA PRO A 73 -9.58 -8.35 -12.54
C PRO A 73 -10.42 -9.49 -11.96
N VAL A 74 -10.29 -10.68 -12.53
CA VAL A 74 -10.78 -11.92 -11.91
C VAL A 74 -9.62 -12.51 -11.12
N LEU A 75 -9.80 -12.69 -9.82
CA LEU A 75 -8.75 -13.17 -8.93
C LEU A 75 -8.88 -14.66 -8.64
N GLY A 76 -7.80 -15.26 -8.16
CA GLY A 76 -7.81 -16.65 -7.73
C GLY A 76 -8.38 -16.87 -6.34
N PHE A 77 -9.13 -17.96 -6.20
CA PHE A 77 -9.56 -18.47 -4.91
C PHE A 77 -9.02 -19.87 -4.73
N PRO A 78 -8.07 -20.13 -3.80
CA PRO A 78 -7.51 -21.48 -3.61
C PRO A 78 -8.53 -22.57 -3.30
N GLY A 79 -9.68 -22.19 -2.71
CA GLY A 79 -10.77 -23.12 -2.38
C GLY A 79 -11.68 -23.48 -3.56
N CYS A 80 -11.53 -22.84 -4.72
CA CYS A 80 -12.15 -23.19 -5.99
C CYS A 80 -11.09 -23.11 -7.09
N ASN A 81 -11.45 -23.17 -8.37
CA ASN A 81 -10.45 -22.97 -9.43
C ASN A 81 -9.75 -21.60 -9.28
N GLN A 82 -8.53 -21.50 -9.82
CA GLN A 82 -7.61 -20.36 -9.61
C GLN A 82 -8.02 -19.02 -10.25
N GLU A 83 -9.16 -18.91 -10.93
CA GLU A 83 -9.64 -17.65 -11.53
C GLU A 83 -11.16 -17.54 -11.38
N THR A 84 -11.63 -17.39 -10.15
CA THR A 84 -13.06 -17.52 -9.82
C THR A 84 -13.63 -16.37 -8.99
N MET A 85 -12.79 -15.50 -8.44
CA MET A 85 -13.22 -14.34 -7.65
C MET A 85 -13.54 -13.18 -8.58
N LYS A 86 -14.80 -12.74 -8.61
CA LYS A 86 -15.24 -11.58 -9.38
C LYS A 86 -15.54 -10.42 -8.47
N TYR A 87 -15.30 -9.20 -8.96
CA TYR A 87 -15.75 -8.00 -8.27
C TYR A 87 -17.27 -8.04 -8.09
N ALA A 88 -17.72 -7.87 -6.84
CA ALA A 88 -19.11 -7.81 -6.48
C ALA A 88 -19.50 -6.33 -6.32
N GLU A 89 -20.02 -5.72 -7.39
CA GLU A 89 -20.52 -4.34 -7.40
C GLU A 89 -21.45 -4.08 -6.20
N GLY A 90 -21.37 -2.87 -5.64
CA GLY A 90 -22.32 -2.38 -4.63
C GLY A 90 -21.77 -2.20 -3.21
N ARG A 91 -20.48 -2.40 -2.97
CA ARG A 91 -19.82 -2.04 -1.71
C ARG A 91 -18.45 -1.42 -1.98
N LYS A 92 -18.43 -0.17 -2.44
CA LYS A 92 -17.24 0.66 -2.18
C LYS A 92 -17.29 1.07 -0.71
N PRO A 93 -16.19 0.96 0.05
CA PRO A 93 -16.11 1.55 1.38
C PRO A 93 -16.45 3.03 1.27
N VAL A 94 -17.32 3.53 2.14
CA VAL A 94 -17.56 4.97 2.25
C VAL A 94 -16.29 5.58 2.84
N ARG A 95 -15.63 6.46 2.08
CA ARG A 95 -14.51 7.27 2.56
C ARG A 95 -14.96 8.27 3.61
#